data_AF-A0AAE5W6T8-F1
#
_entry.id   AF-A0AAE5W6T8-F1
#
_cell.length_a   1.000
_cell.length_b   1.000
_cell.length_c   1.000
_cell.angle_alpha   90.00
_cell.angle_beta   90.00
_cell.angle_gamma   90.00
#
_symmetry.space_group_name_H-M   'P 1'
#
loop_
_entity.id
_entity.type
_entity.pdbx_description
1 polymer ?
#
loop_
_entity_poly.entity_id
_entity_poly.type
_entity_poly.pdbx_seq_one_letter_code
_entity_poly.pdbx_strand_id
1 'polypeptide(L)'
;MLQQIYNIEEATIHPKMKGFLDLSKYENIYKFNSNFRFELNNHTLKRIFPINTYKEIATSNVVKQVLPLMKEMVEFIFNLNRPVVVSLTGGYDSRLTLALLKSHIPDTLFFTYLKTDDKEMSEAQRKIYQNDYTAVTYLVEQL
;
A
#
# COMPACT_ATOMS: atom_id res chain seq x y z
N MET A 1 -4.75 -8.44 22.41
CA MET A 1 -4.57 -7.03 22.82
C MET A 1 -5.90 -6.36 23.16
N LEU A 2 -6.88 -6.21 22.24
CA LEU A 2 -8.17 -5.55 22.57
C LEU A 2 -8.99 -6.27 23.64
N GLN A 3 -9.09 -7.60 23.59
CA GLN A 3 -9.77 -8.42 24.62
C GLN A 3 -9.17 -8.18 26.03
N GLN A 4 -7.85 -8.09 26.12
CA GLN A 4 -7.13 -7.92 27.39
C GLN A 4 -7.30 -6.51 27.99
N ILE A 5 -7.51 -5.50 27.15
CA ILE A 5 -7.59 -4.10 27.59
C ILE A 5 -9.04 -3.69 27.87
N TYR A 6 -10.00 -4.18 27.07
CA TYR A 6 -11.39 -3.70 27.09
C TYR A 6 -12.42 -4.77 27.44
N ASN A 7 -11.99 -6.00 27.75
CA ASN A 7 -12.86 -7.13 28.09
C ASN A 7 -13.94 -7.43 27.02
N ILE A 8 -13.59 -7.24 25.74
CA ILE A 8 -14.45 -7.50 24.59
C ILE A 8 -14.23 -8.95 24.12
N GLU A 9 -15.31 -9.74 24.03
CA GLU A 9 -15.27 -11.12 23.56
C GLU A 9 -14.95 -11.21 22.05
N GLU A 10 -14.03 -12.11 21.68
CA GLU A 10 -13.75 -12.44 20.28
C GLU A 10 -14.74 -13.50 19.80
N ALA A 11 -15.76 -13.10 19.04
CA ALA A 11 -16.57 -14.06 18.30
C ALA A 11 -15.95 -14.29 16.91
N THR A 12 -15.56 -15.53 16.64
CA THR A 12 -15.05 -15.92 15.32
C THR A 12 -16.19 -15.91 14.30
N ILE A 13 -16.36 -14.81 13.57
CA ILE A 13 -17.31 -14.75 12.46
C ILE A 13 -16.76 -15.63 11.32
N HIS A 14 -17.37 -16.82 11.12
CA HIS A 14 -16.97 -17.77 10.07
C HIS A 14 -16.95 -17.13 8.66
N PRO A 15 -16.05 -17.57 7.77
CA PRO A 15 -15.63 -16.80 6.61
C PRO A 15 -16.61 -16.95 5.45
N LYS A 16 -17.74 -16.26 5.51
CA LYS A 16 -18.39 -15.79 4.28
C LYS A 16 -17.85 -14.41 3.99
N MET A 17 -16.62 -14.36 3.48
CA MET A 17 -16.00 -13.14 2.95
C MET A 17 -16.83 -12.62 1.76
N LYS A 18 -17.88 -11.85 2.05
CA LYS A 18 -18.39 -10.82 1.15
C LYS A 18 -17.81 -9.50 1.64
N GLY A 19 -16.77 -9.01 0.97
CA GLY A 19 -16.15 -7.72 1.28
C GLY A 19 -15.21 -7.77 2.49
N PHE A 20 -13.92 -7.99 2.26
CA PHE A 20 -12.81 -8.00 3.24
C PHE A 20 -12.65 -6.71 4.08
N LEU A 21 -13.57 -5.75 3.96
CA LEU A 21 -13.43 -4.39 4.48
C LEU A 21 -14.53 -3.99 5.47
N ASP A 22 -15.62 -4.76 5.58
CA ASP A 22 -16.85 -4.26 6.20
C ASP A 22 -16.99 -4.62 7.69
N LEU A 23 -16.32 -5.68 8.18
CA LEU A 23 -16.51 -6.17 9.55
C LEU A 23 -15.18 -6.39 10.27
N SER A 24 -15.12 -5.97 11.53
CA SER A 24 -14.05 -6.41 12.44
C SER A 24 -14.34 -7.84 12.91
N LYS A 25 -13.32 -8.53 13.42
CA LYS A 25 -13.48 -9.86 14.01
C LYS A 25 -14.07 -9.87 15.43
N TYR A 26 -14.46 -8.71 15.96
CA TYR A 26 -14.97 -8.55 17.32
C TYR A 26 -16.46 -8.18 17.26
N GLU A 27 -17.24 -8.70 18.20
CA GLU A 27 -18.63 -8.30 18.33
C GLU A 27 -18.72 -6.80 18.64
N ASN A 28 -19.72 -6.14 18.05
CA ASN A 28 -20.01 -4.72 18.25
C ASN A 28 -18.87 -3.76 17.87
N ILE A 29 -17.81 -4.24 17.20
CA ILE A 29 -16.77 -3.38 16.62
C ILE A 29 -16.90 -3.40 15.09
N TYR A 30 -17.09 -2.23 14.52
CA TYR A 30 -17.28 -2.03 13.08
C TYR A 30 -16.12 -1.25 12.48
N LYS A 31 -15.74 -1.60 11.25
CA LYS A 31 -14.72 -0.88 10.50
C LYS A 31 -15.39 0.08 9.53
N PHE A 32 -14.92 1.34 9.51
CA PHE A 32 -15.33 2.26 8.47
C PHE A 32 -14.62 1.95 7.16
N ASN A 33 -15.40 1.84 6.09
CA ASN A 33 -14.86 1.84 4.75
C ASN A 33 -14.24 3.20 4.44
N SER A 34 -13.03 3.19 3.91
CA SER A 34 -12.35 4.41 3.45
C SER A 34 -13.22 5.16 2.44
N ASN A 35 -13.15 6.49 2.49
CA ASN A 35 -13.93 7.37 1.63
C ASN A 35 -15.46 7.23 1.77
N PHE A 36 -15.95 6.92 2.98
CA PHE A 36 -17.35 7.06 3.36
C PHE A 36 -17.51 8.09 4.48
N ARG A 37 -18.64 8.78 4.47
CA ARG A 37 -19.15 9.57 5.58
C ARG A 37 -20.24 8.78 6.29
N PHE A 38 -20.14 8.69 7.60
CA PHE A 38 -21.18 8.16 8.45
C PHE A 38 -21.97 9.28 9.10
N GLU A 39 -23.29 9.18 9.04
CA GLU A 39 -24.21 10.08 9.72
C GLU A 39 -24.75 9.37 10.96
N LEU A 40 -24.60 10.01 12.12
CA LEU A 40 -24.82 9.39 13.42
C LEU A 40 -26.29 9.25 13.80
N ASN A 41 -27.17 10.17 13.39
CA ASN A 41 -28.55 10.17 13.86
C ASN A 41 -29.39 9.08 13.18
N ASN A 42 -29.16 8.85 11.89
CA ASN A 42 -29.89 7.88 11.08
C ASN A 42 -29.03 6.64 10.74
N HIS A 43 -27.79 6.59 11.24
CA HIS A 43 -26.83 5.52 10.98
C HIS A 43 -26.63 5.21 9.49
N THR A 44 -26.52 6.25 8.66
CA THR A 44 -26.38 6.09 7.20
C THR A 44 -24.94 6.28 6.73
N LEU A 45 -24.48 5.42 5.83
CA LEU A 45 -23.19 5.54 5.16
C LEU A 45 -23.36 6.12 3.75
N LYS A 46 -22.60 7.17 3.43
CA LYS A 46 -22.56 7.76 2.07
C LYS A 46 -21.13 7.82 1.58
N ARG A 47 -20.84 7.29 0.39
CA ARG A 47 -19.54 7.41 -0.27
C ARG A 47 -19.22 8.88 -0.57
N ILE A 48 -18.03 9.33 -0.17
CA ILE A 48 -17.50 10.67 -0.48
C ILE A 48 -16.51 10.64 -1.66
N PHE A 49 -15.90 9.48 -1.93
CA PHE A 49 -15.03 9.29 -3.10
C PHE A 49 -14.83 7.80 -3.44
N PRO A 50 -14.63 7.43 -4.72
CA PRO A 50 -15.06 8.20 -5.89
C PRO A 50 -16.59 8.24 -5.97
N ILE A 51 -17.18 9.39 -6.31
CA ILE A 51 -18.65 9.52 -6.45
C ILE A 51 -19.10 9.21 -7.87
N ASN A 52 -18.20 9.39 -8.85
CA ASN A 52 -18.48 9.22 -10.27
C ASN A 52 -18.11 7.81 -10.75
N THR A 53 -18.78 7.36 -11.81
CA THR A 53 -18.40 6.15 -12.52
C THR A 53 -17.08 6.34 -13.28
N TYR A 54 -16.34 5.25 -13.43
CA TYR A 54 -15.12 5.24 -14.24
C TYR A 54 -15.44 5.56 -15.70
N LYS A 55 -14.50 6.26 -16.36
CA LYS A 55 -14.55 6.54 -17.79
C LYS A 55 -13.38 5.87 -18.48
N GLU A 56 -13.62 5.33 -19.67
CA GLU A 56 -12.55 4.82 -20.52
C GLU A 56 -11.83 5.98 -21.19
N ILE A 57 -10.51 6.01 -21.05
CA ILE A 57 -9.63 6.95 -21.73
C ILE A 57 -8.36 6.22 -22.16
N ALA A 58 -7.69 6.72 -23.21
CA ALA A 58 -6.45 6.13 -23.70
C ALA A 58 -5.36 6.15 -22.61
N THR A 59 -4.59 5.07 -22.50
CA THR A 59 -3.50 4.94 -21.51
C THR A 59 -2.51 6.10 -21.54
N SER A 60 -2.16 6.60 -22.74
CA SER A 60 -1.30 7.77 -22.90
C SER A 60 -1.86 9.01 -22.21
N ASN A 61 -3.18 9.22 -22.27
CA ASN A 61 -3.85 10.33 -21.61
C ASN A 61 -3.92 10.13 -20.09
N VAL A 62 -4.06 8.89 -19.60
CA VAL A 62 -3.95 8.58 -18.17
C VAL A 62 -2.57 8.93 -17.66
N VAL A 63 -1.51 8.43 -18.32
CA VAL A 63 -0.12 8.68 -17.92
C VAL A 63 0.20 10.18 -17.93
N LYS A 64 -0.26 10.91 -18.96
CA LYS A 64 -0.09 12.37 -19.05
C LYS A 64 -0.73 13.12 -17.88
N GLN A 65 -1.84 12.62 -17.34
CA GLN A 65 -2.54 13.22 -16.20
C GLN A 65 -1.95 12.80 -14.84
N VAL A 66 -1.59 11.52 -14.70
CA VAL A 66 -1.16 10.95 -13.42
C VAL A 66 0.30 11.31 -13.11
N LEU A 67 1.19 11.33 -14.11
CA LEU A 67 2.62 11.54 -13.88
C LEU A 67 2.94 12.88 -13.18
N PRO A 68 2.34 14.03 -13.56
CA PRO A 68 2.53 15.28 -12.81
C PRO A 68 2.08 15.17 -11.36
N LEU A 69 0.93 14.52 -11.09
CA LEU A 69 0.42 14.32 -9.73
C LEU A 69 1.38 13.47 -8.90
N MET A 70 1.96 12.43 -9.49
CA MET A 70 2.96 11.59 -8.81
C MET A 70 4.24 12.36 -8.46
N LYS A 71 4.70 13.24 -9.36
CA LYS A 71 5.84 14.12 -9.07
C LYS A 71 5.54 15.11 -7.95
N GLU A 72 4.37 15.75 -7.98
CA GLU A 72 3.94 16.65 -6.91
C GLU A 72 3.81 15.93 -5.55
N MET A 73 3.35 14.68 -5.53
CA MET A 73 3.32 13.87 -4.30
C MET A 73 4.74 13.63 -3.74
N VAL A 74 5.73 13.41 -4.61
CA VAL A 74 7.13 13.31 -4.20
C VAL A 74 7.62 14.63 -3.62
N GLU A 75 7.48 15.74 -4.36
CA GLU A 75 7.91 17.06 -3.88
C GLU A 75 7.24 17.44 -2.55
N PHE A 76 5.95 17.14 -2.40
CA PHE A 76 5.22 17.36 -1.15
C PHE A 76 5.88 16.63 0.03
N ILE A 77 6.29 15.38 -0.13
CA ILE A 77 6.95 14.60 0.92
C ILE A 77 8.30 15.22 1.31
N PHE A 78 9.13 15.62 0.33
CA PHE A 78 10.44 16.22 0.60
C PHE A 78 10.33 17.61 1.24
N ASN A 79 9.30 18.37 0.89
CA ASN A 79 9.01 19.67 1.49
C ASN A 79 8.62 19.60 2.99
N LEU A 80 8.35 18.40 3.53
CA LEU A 80 8.10 18.23 4.97
C LEU A 80 9.37 18.37 5.82
N ASN A 81 10.57 18.47 5.21
CA ASN A 81 11.86 18.57 5.89
C ASN A 81 12.08 17.44 6.91
N ARG A 82 11.73 16.20 6.51
CA ARG A 82 11.92 14.99 7.32
C ARG A 82 12.74 13.98 6.54
N PRO A 83 13.52 13.11 7.21
CA PRO A 83 14.17 11.99 6.55
C PRO A 83 13.15 11.13 5.80
N VAL A 84 13.39 10.91 4.51
CA VAL A 84 12.55 10.05 3.68
C VAL A 84 13.19 8.66 3.63
N VAL A 85 12.41 7.66 4.01
CA VAL A 85 12.86 6.25 4.02
C VAL A 85 11.96 5.44 3.09
N VAL A 86 12.57 4.71 2.16
CA VAL A 86 11.85 3.98 1.10
C VAL A 86 12.29 2.53 1.07
N SER A 87 11.31 1.63 1.18
CA SER A 87 11.52 0.21 0.92
C SER A 87 11.55 -0.05 -0.59
N LEU A 88 12.61 -0.68 -1.09
CA LEU A 88 12.71 -1.12 -2.48
C LEU A 88 12.62 -2.65 -2.58
N THR A 89 11.87 -3.09 -3.59
CA THR A 89 11.76 -4.49 -4.05
C THR A 89 12.09 -4.56 -5.54
N GLY A 90 12.16 -5.75 -6.13
CA GLY A 90 12.40 -5.93 -7.57
C GLY A 90 11.19 -5.62 -8.45
N GLY A 91 10.02 -5.38 -7.85
CA GLY A 91 8.74 -5.13 -8.51
C GLY A 91 8.65 -3.80 -9.26
N TYR A 92 7.67 -3.71 -10.16
CA TYR A 92 7.44 -2.53 -11.00
C TYR A 92 7.16 -1.26 -10.19
N ASP A 93 6.41 -1.36 -9.09
CA ASP A 93 6.07 -0.21 -8.24
C ASP A 93 7.31 0.40 -7.59
N SER A 94 8.24 -0.42 -7.13
CA SER A 94 9.51 0.01 -6.55
C SER A 94 10.40 0.68 -7.61
N ARG A 95 10.44 0.15 -8.84
CA ARG A 95 11.18 0.78 -9.95
C ARG A 95 10.60 2.13 -10.36
N LEU A 96 9.26 2.23 -10.42
CA LEU A 96 8.57 3.49 -10.70
C LEU A 96 8.83 4.51 -9.59
N THR A 97 8.73 4.08 -8.33
CA THR A 97 9.04 4.91 -7.16
C THR A 97 10.47 5.45 -7.25
N LEU A 98 11.45 4.59 -7.51
CA LEU A 98 12.84 5.01 -7.68
C LEU A 98 13.03 5.99 -8.84
N ALA A 99 12.38 5.76 -9.98
CA ALA A 99 12.44 6.68 -11.11
C ALA A 99 11.84 8.06 -10.80
N LEU A 100 10.78 8.11 -9.99
CA LEU A 100 10.19 9.36 -9.51
C LEU A 100 11.10 10.09 -8.50
N LEU A 101 11.87 9.35 -7.72
CA LEU A 101 12.80 9.87 -6.71
C LEU A 101 14.16 10.30 -7.26
N LYS A 102 14.38 10.24 -8.58
CA LYS A 102 15.71 10.44 -9.19
C LYS A 102 16.46 11.69 -8.71
N SER A 103 15.77 12.81 -8.53
CA SER A 103 16.37 14.08 -8.05
C SER A 103 16.63 14.11 -6.54
N HIS A 104 16.00 13.21 -5.79
CA HIS A 104 16.03 13.14 -4.33
C HIS A 104 16.74 11.88 -3.80
N ILE A 105 17.40 11.11 -4.67
CA ILE A 105 18.20 9.93 -4.27
C ILE A 105 19.19 10.26 -3.13
N PRO A 106 19.98 11.35 -3.20
CA PRO A 106 20.94 11.68 -2.14
C PRO A 106 20.29 11.94 -0.77
N ASP A 107 19.02 12.36 -0.77
CA ASP A 107 18.25 12.72 0.41
C ASP A 107 17.30 11.60 0.88
N THR A 108 17.40 10.41 0.27
CA THR A 108 16.54 9.26 0.56
C THR A 108 17.34 8.11 1.15
N LEU A 109 16.87 7.57 2.29
CA LEU A 109 17.39 6.32 2.83
C LEU A 109 16.64 5.15 2.22
N PHE A 110 17.33 4.33 1.44
CA PHE A 110 16.76 3.12 0.84
C PHE A 110 17.04 1.89 1.71
N PHE A 111 16.06 0.99 1.78
CA PHE A 111 16.24 -0.31 2.40
C PHE A 111 15.46 -1.39 1.64
N THR A 112 15.82 -2.65 1.88
CA THR A 112 15.12 -3.80 1.34
C THR A 112 15.04 -4.89 2.40
N TYR A 113 14.19 -5.89 2.18
CA TYR A 113 14.05 -7.01 3.08
C TYR A 113 14.00 -8.30 2.26
N LEU A 114 14.68 -9.31 2.79
CA LEU A 114 14.87 -10.60 2.15
C LEU A 114 14.55 -11.69 3.17
N LYS A 115 13.73 -12.68 2.77
CA LYS A 115 13.41 -13.81 3.63
C LYS A 115 14.58 -14.80 3.61
N THR A 116 15.16 -15.06 4.77
CA THR A 116 16.31 -15.97 4.92
C THR A 116 15.91 -17.44 5.14
N ASP A 117 14.65 -17.73 5.49
CA ASP A 117 14.18 -19.09 5.74
C ASP A 117 13.53 -19.73 4.51
N ASP A 118 14.29 -20.66 3.93
CA ASP A 118 14.04 -21.33 2.64
C ASP A 118 13.20 -22.62 2.77
N LYS A 119 12.84 -23.02 3.99
CA LYS A 119 12.35 -24.39 4.29
C LYS A 119 10.95 -24.72 3.76
N GLU A 120 10.18 -23.73 3.31
CA GLU A 120 8.80 -23.93 2.83
C GLU A 120 8.49 -23.13 1.55
N MET A 121 9.47 -22.87 0.71
CA MET A 121 9.23 -22.15 -0.56
C MET A 121 9.00 -23.14 -1.69
N SER A 122 7.88 -22.99 -2.41
CA SER A 122 7.68 -23.66 -3.69
C SER A 122 8.69 -23.16 -4.72
N GLU A 123 8.92 -23.94 -5.78
CA GLU A 123 9.88 -23.59 -6.83
C GLU A 123 9.55 -22.24 -7.49
N ALA A 124 8.25 -21.94 -7.68
CA ALA A 124 7.80 -20.64 -8.18
C ALA A 124 8.12 -19.49 -7.21
N GLN A 125 7.92 -19.69 -5.91
CA GLN A 125 8.26 -18.69 -4.89
C GLN A 125 9.77 -18.43 -4.84
N ARG A 126 10.59 -19.48 -4.95
CA ARG A 126 12.05 -19.37 -4.97
C ARG A 126 12.53 -18.58 -6.19
N LYS A 127 11.95 -18.81 -7.36
CA LYS A 127 12.27 -18.04 -8.58
C LYS A 127 11.89 -16.56 -8.46
N ILE A 128 10.71 -16.26 -7.93
CA ILE A 128 10.28 -14.86 -7.67
C ILE A 128 11.25 -14.19 -6.71
N TYR A 129 11.62 -14.88 -5.63
CA TYR A 129 12.55 -14.37 -4.64
C TYR A 129 13.96 -14.13 -5.20
N GLN A 130 14.50 -15.04 -6.02
CA GLN A 130 15.80 -14.83 -6.67
C GLN A 130 15.78 -13.63 -7.62
N ASN A 131 14.68 -13.43 -8.35
CA ASN A 131 14.53 -12.26 -9.21
C ASN A 131 14.49 -10.96 -8.40
N ASP A 132 13.76 -10.96 -7.28
CA ASP A 132 13.69 -9.82 -6.37
C ASP A 132 15.05 -9.52 -5.74
N TYR A 133 15.76 -10.55 -5.26
CA TYR A 133 17.13 -10.45 -4.74
C TYR A 133 18.07 -9.82 -5.77
N THR A 134 18.09 -10.35 -6.99
CA THR A 134 18.98 -9.88 -8.06
C THR A 134 18.65 -8.44 -8.45
N ALA A 135 17.36 -8.12 -8.63
CA ALA A 135 16.93 -6.79 -9.01
C ALA A 135 17.25 -5.76 -7.92
N VAL A 136 16.99 -6.08 -6.66
CA VAL A 136 17.30 -5.20 -5.53
C VAL A 136 18.81 -4.99 -5.39
N THR A 137 19.61 -6.05 -5.50
CA THR A 137 21.07 -5.95 -5.40
C THR A 137 21.61 -5.03 -6.48
N TYR A 138 21.17 -5.23 -7.73
CA TYR A 138 21.53 -4.35 -8.84
C TYR A 138 21.09 -2.90 -8.60
N LEU A 139 19.88 -2.68 -8.09
CA LEU A 139 19.41 -1.32 -7.78
C LEU A 139 20.28 -0.67 -6.71
N VAL A 140 20.61 -1.37 -5.63
CA VAL A 140 21.46 -0.86 -4.54
C VAL A 140 22.88 -0.56 -5.02
N GLU A 141 23.45 -1.38 -5.90
CA GLU A 141 24.78 -1.15 -6.49
C GLU A 141 24.85 0.07 -7.43
N GLN A 142 23.70 0.54 -7.94
CA GLN A 142 23.59 1.65 -8.88
C GLN A 142 23.13 2.98 -8.24
N LEU A 143 22.76 2.95 -6.95
CA LEU A 143 22.42 4.13 -6.15
C LEU A 143 23.67 4.83 -5.64
#